data_AF-X1HMS5-F1
#
_entry.id   AF-X1HMS5-F1
#
_cell.length_a   1.000
_cell.length_b   1.000
_cell.length_c   1.000
_cell.angle_alpha   90.00
_cell.angle_beta   90.00
_cell.angle_gamma   90.00
#
_symmetry.space_group_name_H-M   'P 1'
#
loop_
_entity.id
_entity.type
_entity.pdbx_description
1 polymer ?
#
loop_
_entity_poly.entity_id
_entity_poly.type
_entity_poly.pdbx_seq_one_letter_code
_entity_poly.pdbx_strand_id
1 'polypeptide(L)'
;MLNVGDEITQNLRTINSIPLKLITKDKKLIDIEVRGEVFMSRTVFDRLNREREKNGKPLFANPRNAAAGSIKNMDPRVVAKRKLDIFVHTAVELHHFKSHYSAIETLKDIGFKVTPVLEVAKDINEVLEVCKTWQSKRDALLYDIDGMVVKINNFEQHRKLGETIKSPRWAFSYKFPAEQAVTKV
;
A
#
# COMPACT_ATOMS: atom_id res chain seq x y z
N MET A 1 -4.41 -17.02 -12.54
CA MET A 1 -4.10 -16.00 -13.57
C MET A 1 -2.62 -15.70 -13.49
N LEU A 2 -1.90 -15.69 -14.62
CA LEU A 2 -0.56 -15.11 -14.67
C LEU A 2 -0.70 -13.60 -14.45
N ASN A 3 -0.30 -13.11 -13.28
CA ASN A 3 -0.20 -11.67 -13.04
C ASN A 3 0.96 -11.15 -13.87
N VAL A 4 0.67 -10.61 -15.05
CA VAL A 4 1.67 -9.94 -15.88
C VAL A 4 1.90 -8.55 -15.28
N GLY A 5 3.10 -8.33 -14.75
CA GLY A 5 3.56 -7.05 -14.24
C GLY A 5 4.91 -6.67 -14.87
N ASP A 6 5.29 -5.41 -14.70
CA ASP A 6 6.61 -4.93 -15.13
C ASP A 6 7.69 -5.46 -14.16
N GLU A 7 8.80 -5.97 -14.70
CA GLU A 7 9.99 -6.29 -13.90
C GLU A 7 10.69 -4.98 -13.52
N ILE A 8 10.64 -4.62 -12.24
CA ILE A 8 11.17 -3.34 -11.71
C ILE A 8 12.02 -3.55 -10.45
N THR A 9 12.67 -4.70 -10.31
CA THR A 9 13.44 -5.09 -9.11
C THR A 9 14.49 -4.04 -8.76
N GLN A 10 15.24 -3.53 -9.75
CA GLN A 10 16.27 -2.52 -9.50
C GLN A 10 15.70 -1.21 -8.96
N ASN A 11 14.50 -0.83 -9.39
CA ASN A 11 13.83 0.37 -8.90
C ASN A 11 13.30 0.16 -7.48
N LEU A 12 12.70 -0.99 -7.19
CA LEU A 12 12.24 -1.34 -5.84
C LEU A 12 13.39 -1.39 -4.83
N ARG A 13 14.58 -1.89 -5.22
CA ARG A 13 15.79 -1.89 -4.38
C ARG A 13 16.25 -0.50 -3.93
N THR A 14 15.77 0.57 -4.58
CA THR A 14 16.08 1.96 -4.19
C THR A 14 15.18 2.48 -3.07
N ILE A 15 14.12 1.76 -2.72
CA ILE A 15 13.18 2.12 -1.66
C ILE A 15 13.72 1.58 -0.34
N ASN A 16 14.16 2.48 0.54
CA ASN A 16 14.83 2.12 1.80
C ASN A 16 13.96 1.27 2.76
N SER A 17 12.64 1.38 2.68
CA SER A 17 11.70 0.62 3.52
C SER A 17 11.46 -0.82 3.04
N ILE A 18 11.99 -1.19 1.86
CA ILE A 18 12.01 -2.59 1.41
C ILE A 18 13.25 -3.27 2.01
N PRO A 19 13.10 -4.28 2.86
CA PRO A 19 14.25 -5.03 3.38
C PRO A 19 14.90 -5.83 2.26
N LEU A 20 16.21 -5.65 2.07
CA LEU A 20 17.00 -6.49 1.15
C LEU A 20 17.37 -7.86 1.76
N LYS A 21 17.14 -8.02 3.07
CA LYS A 21 17.31 -9.25 3.84
C LYS A 21 16.22 -9.31 4.90
N LEU A 22 15.55 -10.45 5.02
CA LEU A 22 14.53 -10.67 6.04
C LEU A 22 15.17 -10.97 7.40
N ILE A 23 14.55 -10.45 8.46
CA ILE A 23 15.00 -10.63 9.84
C ILE A 23 14.31 -11.89 10.40
N THR A 24 14.75 -13.07 9.95
CA THR A 24 14.16 -14.33 10.41
C THR A 24 15.15 -15.50 10.34
N LYS A 25 14.93 -16.48 11.22
CA LYS A 25 15.57 -17.81 11.16
C LYS A 25 14.60 -18.90 10.68
N ASP A 26 13.31 -18.56 10.53
CA ASP A 26 12.30 -19.50 10.06
C ASP A 26 12.47 -19.75 8.56
N LYS A 27 12.88 -20.97 8.22
CA LYS A 27 13.06 -21.40 6.83
C LYS A 27 11.75 -21.41 6.03
N LYS A 28 10.59 -21.35 6.68
CA LYS A 28 9.30 -21.24 5.98
C LYS A 28 9.07 -19.84 5.40
N LEU A 29 9.74 -18.83 5.95
CA LEU A 29 9.58 -17.43 5.53
C LEU A 29 10.64 -16.98 4.52
N ILE A 30 11.44 -17.90 3.98
CA ILE A 30 12.52 -17.59 3.02
C ILE A 30 12.04 -17.51 1.57
N ASP A 31 10.87 -18.08 1.28
CA ASP A 31 10.22 -18.04 -0.03
C ASP A 31 8.80 -17.51 0.15
N ILE A 32 8.66 -16.18 0.05
CA ILE A 32 7.39 -15.48 0.27
C ILE A 32 7.14 -14.46 -0.83
N GLU A 33 5.92 -14.44 -1.34
CA GLU A 33 5.41 -13.31 -2.12
C GLU A 33 4.63 -12.38 -1.19
N VAL A 34 5.04 -11.11 -1.18
CA VAL A 34 4.33 -10.03 -0.48
C VAL A 34 3.80 -9.01 -1.49
N ARG A 35 2.66 -8.41 -1.18
CA ARG A 35 2.09 -7.32 -1.97
C ARG A 35 1.93 -6.09 -1.11
N GLY A 36 2.28 -4.97 -1.71
CA GLY A 36 2.24 -3.66 -1.09
C GLY A 36 1.97 -2.57 -2.10
N GLU A 37 1.90 -1.36 -1.58
CA GLU A 37 1.68 -0.17 -2.36
C GLU A 37 2.87 0.77 -2.21
N VAL A 38 3.51 1.08 -3.34
CA VAL A 38 4.54 2.12 -3.41
C VAL A 38 3.85 3.47 -3.49
N PHE A 39 4.21 4.38 -2.60
CA PHE A 39 3.61 5.70 -2.52
C PHE A 39 4.68 6.79 -2.41
N MET A 40 4.23 8.03 -2.57
CA MET A 40 5.02 9.23 -2.35
C MET A 40 4.31 10.05 -1.27
N SER A 41 5.01 10.40 -0.19
CA SER A 41 4.42 11.23 0.87
C SER A 41 4.15 12.65 0.35
N ARG A 42 3.22 13.37 1.00
CA ARG A 42 2.89 14.76 0.67
C ARG A 42 4.13 15.66 0.69
N THR A 43 4.98 15.50 1.71
CA THR A 43 6.21 16.29 1.85
C THR A 43 7.21 16.05 0.71
N VAL A 44 7.36 14.81 0.26
CA VAL A 44 8.23 14.45 -0.87
C VAL A 44 7.64 14.96 -2.19
N PHE A 45 6.33 14.85 -2.35
CA PHE A 45 5.60 15.36 -3.51
C PHE A 45 5.73 16.88 -3.65
N ASP A 46 5.52 17.63 -2.58
CA ASP A 46 5.63 19.09 -2.57
C ASP A 46 7.05 19.55 -2.94
N ARG A 47 8.07 18.91 -2.34
CA ARG A 47 9.47 19.15 -2.70
C ARG A 47 9.71 18.89 -4.18
N LEU A 48 9.21 17.76 -4.69
CA LEU A 48 9.38 17.36 -6.09
C LEU A 48 8.73 18.37 -7.05
N ASN A 49 7.52 18.84 -6.75
CA ASN A 49 6.86 19.85 -7.57
C ASN A 49 7.58 21.19 -7.52
N ARG A 50 8.07 21.64 -6.36
CA ARG A 50 8.92 22.85 -6.25
C ARG A 50 10.19 22.74 -7.10
N GLU A 51 10.84 21.58 -7.11
CA GLU A 51 12.01 21.33 -7.96
C GLU A 51 11.64 21.38 -9.46
N ARG A 52 10.47 20.85 -9.84
CA ARG A 52 10.01 20.87 -11.23
C ARG A 52 9.67 22.28 -11.69
N GLU A 53 8.96 23.05 -10.87
CA GLU A 53 8.63 24.45 -11.11
C GLU A 53 9.88 25.29 -11.36
N LYS A 54 10.87 25.21 -10.47
CA LYS A 54 12.16 25.90 -10.62
C LYS A 54 12.90 25.57 -11.92
N ASN A 55 12.65 24.39 -12.48
CA ASN A 55 13.25 23.92 -13.73
C ASN A 55 12.33 24.11 -14.95
N GLY A 56 11.22 24.85 -14.83
CA GLY A 56 10.26 25.08 -15.91
C GLY A 56 9.56 23.82 -16.41
N LYS A 57 9.45 22.77 -15.57
CA LYS A 57 8.82 21.50 -15.93
C LYS A 57 7.35 21.46 -15.47
N PRO A 58 6.46 20.76 -16.21
CA PRO A 58 5.07 20.58 -15.78
C PRO A 58 4.99 19.92 -14.41
N LEU A 59 4.10 20.39 -13.53
CA LEU A 59 3.90 19.80 -12.21
C LEU A 59 3.20 18.44 -12.30
N PHE A 60 3.43 17.59 -11.31
CA PHE A 60 2.60 16.40 -11.12
C PHE A 60 1.26 16.79 -10.49
N ALA A 61 0.18 16.17 -10.96
CA ALA A 61 -1.17 16.48 -10.50
C ALA A 61 -1.47 15.99 -9.07
N ASN A 62 -0.93 14.82 -8.68
CA ASN A 62 -1.11 14.23 -7.35
C ASN A 62 0.03 13.26 -7.01
N PRO A 63 0.22 12.90 -5.72
CA PRO A 63 1.28 11.99 -5.29
C PRO A 63 1.23 10.60 -5.94
N ARG A 64 0.04 10.06 -6.22
CA ARG A 64 -0.14 8.76 -6.88
C ARG A 64 0.47 8.76 -8.29
N ASN A 65 0.18 9.78 -9.08
CA ASN A 65 0.73 9.93 -10.43
C ASN A 65 2.24 10.18 -10.39
N ALA A 66 2.72 10.97 -9.41
CA ALA A 66 4.14 11.19 -9.21
C ALA A 66 4.88 9.90 -8.85
N ALA A 67 4.32 9.06 -7.98
CA ALA A 67 4.88 7.77 -7.59
C ALA A 67 4.92 6.80 -8.78
N ALA A 68 3.79 6.63 -9.48
CA ALA A 68 3.68 5.74 -10.64
C ALA A 68 4.64 6.13 -11.78
N GLY A 69 4.73 7.42 -12.11
CA GLY A 69 5.68 7.92 -13.11
C GLY A 69 7.14 7.82 -12.65
N SER A 70 7.38 7.86 -11.34
CA SER A 70 8.72 7.75 -10.77
C SER A 70 9.24 6.30 -10.76
N ILE A 71 8.43 5.34 -10.31
CA ILE A 71 8.88 3.96 -10.10
C ILE A 71 9.18 3.23 -11.42
N LYS A 72 8.61 3.68 -12.54
CA LYS A 72 8.84 3.12 -13.87
C LYS A 72 10.01 3.77 -14.63
N ASN A 73 10.80 4.61 -13.97
CA ASN A 73 11.95 5.23 -14.63
C ASN A 73 13.01 4.18 -15.00
N MET A 74 13.59 4.28 -16.20
CA MET A 74 14.62 3.33 -16.65
C MET A 74 15.94 3.47 -15.87
N ASP A 75 16.20 4.63 -15.25
CA ASP A 75 17.38 4.84 -14.41
C ASP A 75 17.01 4.75 -12.91
N PRO A 76 17.41 3.68 -12.19
CA PRO A 76 17.14 3.53 -10.77
C PRO A 76 17.69 4.68 -9.91
N ARG A 77 18.75 5.37 -10.36
CA ARG A 77 19.30 6.53 -9.64
C ARG A 77 18.33 7.70 -9.65
N VAL A 78 17.49 7.83 -10.67
CA VAL A 78 16.39 8.80 -10.67
C VAL A 78 15.36 8.39 -9.63
N VAL A 79 14.95 7.12 -9.60
CA VAL A 79 13.99 6.58 -8.62
C VAL A 79 14.46 6.81 -7.17
N ALA A 80 15.73 6.55 -6.88
CA ALA A 80 16.33 6.79 -5.57
C ALA A 80 16.20 8.24 -5.09
N LYS A 81 16.26 9.23 -6.01
CA LYS A 81 16.08 10.66 -5.72
C LYS A 81 14.61 11.03 -5.45
N ARG A 82 13.67 10.20 -5.91
CA ARG A 82 12.23 10.40 -5.71
C ARG A 82 11.78 10.06 -4.30
N LYS A 83 12.61 9.41 -3.49
CA LYS A 83 12.32 9.10 -2.08
C LYS A 83 10.94 8.45 -1.91
N LEU A 84 10.64 7.50 -2.80
CA LEU A 84 9.45 6.67 -2.70
C LEU A 84 9.52 5.80 -1.44
N ASP A 85 8.37 5.38 -0.99
CA ASP A 85 8.19 4.56 0.19
C ASP A 85 7.16 3.46 -0.11
N ILE A 86 7.04 2.46 0.75
CA ILE A 86 6.12 1.33 0.56
C ILE A 86 5.39 0.98 1.86
N PHE A 87 4.17 0.49 1.71
CA PHE A 87 3.50 -0.29 2.75
C PHE A 87 3.12 -1.66 2.22
N VAL A 88 3.50 -2.71 2.94
CA VAL A 88 3.07 -4.08 2.67
C VAL A 88 1.74 -4.35 3.36
N HIS A 89 0.78 -4.91 2.62
CA HIS A 89 -0.58 -5.11 3.08
C HIS A 89 -1.12 -6.51 2.83
N THR A 90 -0.34 -7.41 2.22
CA THR A 90 -0.75 -8.79 1.92
C THR A 90 0.48 -9.71 1.87
N ALA A 91 0.39 -10.87 2.52
CA ALA A 91 1.16 -12.07 2.17
C ALA A 91 0.33 -12.92 1.20
N VAL A 92 0.94 -13.48 0.16
CA VAL A 92 0.24 -14.36 -0.80
C VAL A 92 0.33 -15.82 -0.37
N GLU A 93 1.43 -16.22 0.24
CA GLU A 93 1.60 -17.55 0.81
C GLU A 93 0.86 -17.68 2.15
N LEU A 94 -0.43 -17.97 2.07
CA LEU A 94 -1.35 -17.97 3.22
C LEU A 94 -1.23 -19.21 4.10
N HIS A 95 -0.57 -20.27 3.63
CA HIS A 95 -0.57 -21.57 4.31
C HIS A 95 0.21 -21.57 5.64
N HIS A 96 1.06 -20.56 5.86
CA HIS A 96 1.76 -20.35 7.14
C HIS A 96 0.93 -19.58 8.17
N PHE A 97 -0.18 -18.98 7.77
CA PHE A 97 -0.91 -18.03 8.58
C PHE A 97 -2.35 -18.48 8.82
N LYS A 98 -2.87 -18.22 10.02
CA LYS A 98 -4.28 -18.45 10.35
C LYS A 98 -5.15 -17.27 9.95
N SER A 99 -4.63 -16.05 10.10
CA SER A 99 -5.38 -14.83 9.85
C SER A 99 -4.57 -13.76 9.12
N HIS A 100 -5.26 -12.85 8.43
CA HIS A 100 -4.68 -11.70 7.76
C HIS A 100 -3.87 -10.85 8.73
N TYR A 101 -4.45 -10.55 9.89
CA TYR A 101 -3.77 -9.80 10.94
C TYR A 101 -2.44 -10.46 11.35
N SER A 102 -2.45 -11.77 11.64
CA SER A 102 -1.22 -12.50 12.02
C SER A 102 -0.16 -12.50 10.93
N ALA A 103 -0.57 -12.53 9.66
CA ALA A 103 0.35 -12.45 8.54
C ALA A 103 1.02 -11.08 8.47
N ILE A 104 0.25 -9.98 8.59
CA ILE A 104 0.82 -8.63 8.54
C ILE A 104 1.74 -8.37 9.73
N GLU A 105 1.38 -8.78 10.95
CA GLU A 105 2.28 -8.66 12.10
C GLU A 105 3.57 -9.48 11.89
N THR A 106 3.48 -10.69 11.34
CA THR A 106 4.69 -11.47 11.02
C THR A 106 5.57 -10.77 9.97
N LEU A 107 4.97 -10.18 8.93
CA LEU A 107 5.71 -9.44 7.91
C LEU A 107 6.44 -8.23 8.51
N LYS A 108 5.81 -7.56 9.48
CA LYS A 108 6.42 -6.47 10.23
C LYS A 108 7.62 -6.95 11.05
N ASP A 109 7.47 -8.07 11.76
CA ASP A 109 8.54 -8.66 12.60
C ASP A 109 9.77 -9.07 11.78
N ILE A 110 9.57 -9.54 10.54
CA ILE A 110 10.68 -9.91 9.65
C ILE A 110 11.25 -8.74 8.85
N GLY A 111 10.81 -7.50 9.13
CA GLY A 111 11.44 -6.27 8.66
C GLY A 111 10.72 -5.52 7.55
N PHE A 112 9.53 -5.95 7.11
CA PHE A 112 8.76 -5.16 6.16
C PHE A 112 8.09 -3.97 6.83
N LYS A 113 8.08 -2.83 6.14
CA LYS A 113 7.20 -1.72 6.48
C LYS A 113 5.77 -2.08 6.08
N VAL A 114 4.92 -2.38 7.05
CA VAL A 114 3.52 -2.74 6.83
C VAL A 114 2.59 -1.53 6.88
N THR A 115 1.37 -1.69 6.37
CA THR A 115 0.31 -0.66 6.49
C THR A 115 0.22 -0.14 7.93
N PRO A 116 0.23 1.18 8.15
CA PRO A 116 0.21 1.75 9.50
C PRO A 116 -1.19 1.68 10.11
N VAL A 117 -2.21 1.46 9.27
CA VAL A 117 -3.60 1.27 9.68
C VAL A 117 -3.94 -0.20 9.50
N LEU A 118 -3.99 -0.94 10.62
CA LEU A 118 -4.35 -2.34 10.69
C LEU A 118 -5.21 -2.59 11.94
N GLU A 119 -6.53 -2.50 11.76
CA GLU A 119 -7.51 -2.65 12.84
C GLU A 119 -8.28 -3.96 12.68
N VAL A 120 -8.55 -4.65 13.78
CA VAL A 120 -9.41 -5.85 13.80
C VAL A 120 -10.76 -5.47 14.36
N ALA A 121 -11.81 -5.72 13.58
CA ALA A 121 -13.20 -5.54 13.98
C ALA A 121 -13.90 -6.90 14.11
N LYS A 122 -14.77 -7.03 15.11
CA LYS A 122 -15.51 -8.28 15.41
C LYS A 122 -16.73 -8.47 14.52
N ASP A 123 -17.33 -7.37 14.08
CA ASP A 123 -18.53 -7.37 13.25
C ASP A 123 -18.59 -6.15 12.31
N ILE A 124 -19.67 -6.07 11.53
CA ILE A 124 -19.86 -5.01 10.53
C ILE A 124 -20.05 -3.63 11.17
N ASN A 125 -20.59 -3.53 12.38
CA ASN A 125 -20.78 -2.24 13.05
C ASN A 125 -19.42 -1.66 13.46
N GLU A 126 -18.57 -2.50 14.08
CA GLU A 126 -17.19 -2.11 14.41
C GLU A 126 -16.40 -1.74 13.13
N VAL A 127 -16.57 -2.47 12.02
CA VAL A 127 -15.96 -2.10 10.72
C VAL A 127 -16.39 -0.70 10.28
N LEU A 128 -17.69 -0.38 10.36
CA LEU A 128 -18.20 0.93 9.95
C LEU A 128 -17.68 2.05 10.87
N GLU A 129 -17.53 1.80 12.16
CA GLU A 129 -16.94 2.75 13.11
C GLU A 129 -15.47 3.03 12.81
N VAL A 130 -14.68 1.99 12.52
CA VAL A 130 -13.29 2.12 12.09
C VAL A 130 -13.20 2.94 10.80
N CYS A 131 -14.03 2.63 9.80
CA CYS A 131 -14.08 3.39 8.55
C CYS A 131 -14.41 4.87 8.76
N LYS A 132 -15.42 5.19 9.58
CA LYS A 132 -15.78 6.57 9.91
C LYS A 132 -14.67 7.31 10.65
N THR A 133 -13.97 6.62 11.54
CA THR A 133 -12.84 7.17 12.30
C THR A 133 -11.68 7.52 11.37
N TRP A 134 -11.34 6.64 10.43
CA TRP A 134 -10.25 6.92 9.48
C TRP A 134 -10.66 7.90 8.38
N GLN A 135 -11.95 7.98 8.05
CA GLN A 135 -12.46 9.03 7.17
C GLN A 135 -12.19 10.43 7.75
N SER A 136 -12.42 10.63 9.06
CA SER A 136 -12.15 11.93 9.70
C SER A 136 -10.67 12.20 9.96
N LYS A 137 -9.86 11.15 10.08
CA LYS A 137 -8.41 11.25 10.34
C LYS A 137 -7.53 11.21 9.09
N ARG A 138 -8.10 11.05 7.88
CA ARG A 138 -7.32 10.82 6.66
C ARG A 138 -6.25 11.87 6.39
N ASP A 139 -6.50 13.13 6.75
CA ASP A 139 -5.56 14.24 6.52
C ASP A 139 -4.42 14.31 7.54
N ALA A 140 -4.51 13.54 8.63
CA ALA A 140 -3.40 13.36 9.55
C ALA A 140 -2.33 12.39 9.01
N LEU A 141 -2.64 11.64 7.96
CA LEU A 141 -1.68 10.73 7.31
C LEU A 141 -0.72 11.51 6.41
N LEU A 142 0.51 11.03 6.33
CA LEU A 142 1.54 11.61 5.45
C LEU A 142 1.31 11.31 3.95
N TYR A 143 0.24 10.57 3.63
CA TYR A 143 -0.11 10.09 2.30
C TYR A 143 -1.63 10.15 2.12
N ASP A 144 -2.06 10.20 0.87
CA ASP A 144 -3.48 10.31 0.54
C ASP A 144 -4.13 8.92 0.59
N ILE A 145 -5.32 8.85 1.18
CA ILE A 145 -6.19 7.67 1.15
C ILE A 145 -7.57 8.04 0.62
N ASP A 146 -8.14 7.17 -0.21
CA ASP A 146 -9.48 7.35 -0.80
C ASP A 146 -10.54 6.44 -0.16
N GLY A 147 -10.16 5.72 0.90
CA GLY A 147 -10.99 4.75 1.58
C GLY A 147 -10.20 3.76 2.43
N MET A 148 -10.89 2.71 2.86
CA MET A 148 -10.31 1.55 3.55
C MET A 148 -10.57 0.26 2.78
N VAL A 149 -9.70 -0.72 2.96
CA VAL A 149 -9.91 -2.08 2.46
C VAL A 149 -10.33 -2.96 3.64
N VAL A 150 -11.56 -3.46 3.58
CA VAL A 150 -12.10 -4.37 4.58
C VAL A 150 -11.86 -5.80 4.08
N LYS A 151 -11.29 -6.63 4.94
CA LYS A 151 -10.98 -8.04 4.63
C LYS A 151 -11.51 -8.92 5.75
N ILE A 152 -12.09 -10.06 5.39
CA ILE A 152 -12.35 -11.11 6.37
C ILE A 152 -11.01 -11.55 6.97
N ASN A 153 -10.92 -11.69 8.29
CA ASN A 153 -9.63 -11.92 8.93
C ASN A 153 -9.14 -13.38 8.78
N ASN A 154 -10.04 -14.38 8.75
CA ASN A 154 -9.67 -15.79 8.72
C ASN A 154 -9.41 -16.29 7.28
N PHE A 155 -8.22 -16.87 7.03
CA PHE A 155 -7.85 -17.37 5.70
C PHE A 155 -8.59 -18.65 5.27
N GLU A 156 -9.12 -19.43 6.21
CA GLU A 156 -10.02 -20.54 5.85
C GLU A 156 -11.30 -20.02 5.20
N GLN A 157 -11.80 -18.87 5.66
CA GLN A 157 -12.97 -18.23 5.06
C GLN A 157 -12.64 -17.65 3.68
N HIS A 158 -11.41 -17.18 3.44
CA HIS A 158 -10.98 -16.77 2.10
C HIS A 158 -11.07 -17.94 1.12
N ARG A 159 -10.56 -19.11 1.50
CA ARG A 159 -10.64 -20.32 0.67
C ARG A 159 -12.07 -20.75 0.38
N LYS A 160 -12.96 -20.68 1.39
CA LYS A 160 -14.38 -21.04 1.24
C LYS A 160 -15.13 -20.07 0.33
N LEU A 161 -14.86 -18.77 0.46
CA LEU A 161 -15.54 -17.73 -0.33
C LEU A 161 -14.98 -17.63 -1.75
N GLY A 162 -13.67 -17.86 -1.93
CA GLY A 162 -13.02 -17.78 -3.23
C GLY A 162 -13.06 -16.37 -3.83
N GLU A 163 -12.99 -16.32 -5.16
CA GLU A 163 -12.94 -15.10 -5.95
C GLU A 163 -13.90 -15.17 -7.14
N THR A 164 -14.25 -14.00 -7.66
CA THR A 164 -14.87 -13.85 -8.97
C THR A 164 -13.78 -13.68 -10.03
N ILE A 165 -14.17 -13.53 -11.30
CA ILE A 165 -13.24 -13.24 -12.40
C ILE A 165 -12.41 -11.97 -12.12
N LYS A 166 -12.96 -11.00 -11.37
CA LYS A 166 -12.35 -9.66 -11.21
C LYS A 166 -11.89 -9.34 -9.79
N SER A 167 -12.45 -9.99 -8.77
CA SER A 167 -12.22 -9.61 -7.38
C SER A 167 -12.46 -10.75 -6.39
N PRO A 168 -11.74 -10.77 -5.26
CA PRO A 168 -12.02 -11.68 -4.16
C PRO A 168 -13.41 -11.42 -3.55
N ARG A 169 -14.07 -12.48 -3.05
CA ARG A 169 -15.35 -12.35 -2.33
C ARG A 169 -15.18 -12.04 -0.84
N TRP A 170 -13.96 -12.15 -0.33
CA TRP A 170 -13.60 -11.97 1.07
C TRP A 170 -13.04 -10.59 1.41
N ALA A 171 -12.96 -9.68 0.43
CA ALA A 171 -12.52 -8.30 0.63
C ALA A 171 -13.35 -7.32 -0.19
N PHE A 172 -13.49 -6.11 0.32
CA PHE A 172 -14.10 -4.99 -0.40
C PHE A 172 -13.43 -3.67 -0.05
N SER A 173 -13.56 -2.68 -0.94
CA SER A 173 -13.06 -1.32 -0.70
C SER A 173 -14.22 -0.43 -0.25
N TYR A 174 -14.13 0.08 0.98
CA TYR A 174 -15.01 1.13 1.50
C TYR A 174 -14.44 2.48 1.08
N LYS A 175 -15.02 3.10 0.05
CA LYS A 175 -14.56 4.40 -0.46
C LYS A 175 -15.11 5.54 0.39
N PHE A 176 -14.24 6.49 0.72
CA PHE A 176 -14.68 7.73 1.35
C PHE A 176 -15.37 8.63 0.33
N PRO A 177 -16.34 9.46 0.76
CA PRO A 177 -16.88 10.51 -0.08
C PRO A 177 -15.76 11.41 -0.60
N ALA A 178 -15.85 11.78 -1.88
CA ALA A 178 -14.96 12.76 -2.48
C ALA A 178 -15.08 14.09 -1.71
N GLU A 179 -13.96 14.79 -1.55
CA GLU A 179 -13.99 16.15 -1.02
C GLU A 179 -14.78 17.05 -1.96
N GLN A 180 -15.87 17.60 -1.44
CA GLN A 180 -16.58 18.67 -2.12
C GLN A 180 -15.91 19.99 -1.76
N ALA A 181 -15.21 20.57 -2.72
CA ALA A 181 -14.70 21.94 -2.62
C ALA A 181 -15.58 22.86 -3.48
N VAL A 182 -16.00 23.98 -2.91
CA VAL A 182 -16.67 25.04 -3.66
C VAL A 182 -15.60 25.92 -4.29
N THR A 183 -15.59 26.04 -5.62
CA THR A 183 -14.76 27.03 -6.32
C THR A 183 -15.64 28.12 -6.92
N LYS A 184 -15.12 29.34 -6.99
CA LYS A 184 -15.70 30.39 -7.85
C LYS A 184 -15.10 30.25 -9.25
N VAL A 185 -15.94 30.42 -10.26
CA VAL A 185 -15.54 30.55 -11.67
C VAL A 185 -14.97 31.95 -11.88
#